data_AF-A0A3P9NPJ3-F1
#
_entry.id   AF-A0A3P9NPJ3-F1
#
_cell.length_a   1.000
_cell.length_b   1.000
_cell.length_c   1.000
_cell.angle_alpha   90.00
_cell.angle_beta   90.00
_cell.angle_gamma   90.00
#
_symmetry.space_group_name_H-M   'P 1'
#
loop_
_entity.id
_entity.type
_entity.pdbx_description
1 polymer ?
#
loop_
_entity_poly.entity_id
_entity_poly.type
_entity_poly.pdbx_seq_one_letter_code
_entity_poly.pdbx_strand_id
1 'polypeptide(L)'
;MLSGRDNFSFTVILHFLNDPEGYGTKKSSGRPKKISPALRSRIRLAVRQDTGRSSTQIKAITAVDCSPITIRRHLREKGFRNKKRLQRPRLLQRHKIARLDFVRVHHTWDIERWKKVVFSDEKIFLP
;
A
#
# COMPACT_ATOMS: atom_id res chain seq x y z
N MET A 1 -54.03 23.93 10.80
CA MET A 1 -54.13 22.50 11.20
C MET A 1 -52.92 21.76 10.66
N LEU A 2 -51.87 21.60 11.48
CA LEU A 2 -50.93 20.47 11.45
C LEU A 2 -50.27 20.43 12.84
N SER A 3 -51.08 20.22 13.87
CA SER A 3 -50.60 19.87 15.20
C SER A 3 -50.71 18.36 15.34
N GLY A 4 -49.58 17.65 15.33
CA GLY A 4 -49.56 16.25 15.72
C GLY A 4 -48.43 15.43 15.11
N ARG A 5 -47.54 14.97 16.00
CA ARG A 5 -46.68 13.78 15.89
C ARG A 5 -45.33 13.90 15.19
N ASP A 6 -44.55 14.95 15.47
CA ASP A 6 -43.10 14.84 15.36
C ASP A 6 -42.41 15.81 16.33
N ASN A 7 -41.48 15.30 17.15
CA ASN A 7 -40.70 16.07 18.14
C ASN A 7 -39.57 16.88 17.47
N PHE A 8 -39.84 17.62 16.40
CA PHE A 8 -38.86 18.49 15.75
C PHE A 8 -39.06 19.95 16.15
N SER A 9 -37.96 20.69 16.35
CA SER A 9 -38.06 22.11 16.69
C SER A 9 -38.56 22.93 15.50
N PHE A 10 -39.25 24.04 15.78
CA PHE A 10 -39.72 24.98 14.76
C PHE A 10 -38.59 25.46 13.83
N THR A 11 -37.38 25.64 14.36
CA THR A 11 -36.19 26.02 13.59
C THR A 11 -35.82 24.97 12.55
N VAL A 12 -35.93 23.68 12.89
CA VAL A 12 -35.64 22.57 11.97
C VAL A 12 -36.67 22.53 10.83
N ILE A 13 -37.95 22.71 11.16
CA ILE A 13 -39.06 22.75 10.20
C ILE A 13 -38.90 23.95 9.26
N LEU A 14 -38.59 25.14 9.80
CA LEU A 14 -38.37 26.35 9.00
C LEU A 14 -37.17 26.21 8.06
N HIS A 15 -36.05 25.61 8.53
CA HIS A 15 -34.89 25.32 7.68
C HIS A 15 -35.22 24.36 6.53
N PHE A 16 -36.04 23.34 6.78
CA PHE A 16 -36.49 22.40 5.75
C PHE A 16 -37.42 23.07 4.74
N LEU A 17 -38.39 23.87 5.19
CA LEU A 17 -39.34 24.55 4.29
C LEU A 17 -38.69 25.63 3.42
N ASN A 18 -37.64 26.30 3.91
CA ASN A 18 -36.92 27.33 3.17
C ASN A 18 -35.98 26.76 2.09
N ASP A 19 -35.49 25.53 2.25
CA ASP A 19 -34.60 24.87 1.28
C ASP A 19 -34.77 23.33 1.37
N PRO A 20 -35.88 22.79 0.83
CA PRO A 20 -36.18 21.37 0.94
C PRO A 20 -35.21 20.50 0.10
N GLU A 21 -34.67 21.04 -1.00
CA GLU A 21 -33.71 20.33 -1.84
C GLU A 21 -32.30 20.27 -1.21
N GLY A 22 -31.89 21.33 -0.50
CA GLY A 22 -30.59 21.41 0.17
C GLY A 22 -30.57 20.89 1.61
N TYR A 23 -31.73 20.64 2.24
CA TYR A 23 -31.80 20.10 3.59
C TYR A 23 -31.12 18.72 3.70
N GLY A 24 -30.25 18.56 4.71
CA GLY A 24 -29.51 17.30 4.93
C GLY A 24 -28.35 17.03 3.95
N THR A 25 -28.13 17.89 2.94
CA THR A 25 -27.03 17.72 1.96
C THR A 25 -25.68 18.24 2.47
N LYS A 26 -25.70 19.14 3.47
CA LYS A 26 -24.50 19.77 4.03
C LYS A 26 -23.63 18.72 4.73
N LYS A 27 -22.42 18.49 4.18
CA LYS A 27 -21.42 17.62 4.79
C LYS A 27 -20.55 18.40 5.77
N SER A 28 -20.42 17.88 6.99
CA SER A 28 -19.38 18.36 7.91
C SER A 28 -18.00 17.84 7.45
N SER A 29 -16.99 18.71 7.47
CA SER A 29 -15.61 18.36 7.14
C SER A 29 -14.98 17.38 8.16
N GLY A 30 -15.60 17.23 9.34
CA GLY A 30 -15.14 16.35 10.39
C GLY A 30 -13.78 16.78 10.99
N ARG A 31 -13.21 15.90 11.81
CA ARG A 31 -11.93 16.17 12.48
C ARG A 31 -10.75 16.11 11.49
N PRO A 32 -9.82 17.08 11.52
CA PRO A 32 -8.60 17.02 10.71
C PRO A 32 -7.78 15.75 10.97
N LYS A 33 -7.15 15.21 9.92
CA LYS A 33 -6.26 14.05 10.04
C LYS A 33 -4.97 14.44 10.77
N LYS A 34 -4.49 13.57 11.67
CA LYS A 34 -3.19 13.75 12.37
C LYS A 34 -1.98 13.78 11.43
N ILE A 35 -2.05 13.10 10.29
CA ILE A 35 -0.93 13.02 9.34
C ILE A 35 -1.08 14.14 8.31
N SER A 36 -0.26 15.19 8.44
CA SER A 36 -0.20 16.34 7.54
C SER A 36 0.37 15.97 6.14
N PRO A 37 0.15 16.80 5.09
CA PRO A 37 0.72 16.56 3.76
C PRO A 37 2.24 16.31 3.76
N ALA A 38 3.01 17.14 4.47
CA ALA A 38 4.46 16.98 4.57
C ALA A 38 4.85 15.64 5.22
N LEU A 39 4.09 15.23 6.24
CA LEU A 39 4.33 13.98 6.95
C LEU A 39 4.03 12.76 6.09
N ARG A 40 3.01 12.84 5.22
CA ARG A 40 2.72 11.77 4.24
C ARG A 40 3.91 11.52 3.33
N SER A 41 4.57 12.58 2.85
CA SER A 41 5.76 12.46 2.00
C SER A 41 6.92 11.78 2.74
N ARG A 42 7.17 12.16 4.00
CA ARG A 42 8.20 11.53 4.85
C ARG A 42 7.92 10.03 5.09
N ILE A 43 6.68 9.69 5.44
CA ILE A 43 6.24 8.30 5.62
C ILE A 43 6.42 7.51 4.32
N ARG A 44 6.02 8.08 3.18
CA ARG A 44 6.16 7.44 1.87
C ARG A 44 7.62 7.17 1.51
N LEU A 45 8.50 8.14 1.77
CA LEU A 45 9.93 7.98 1.53
C LEU A 45 10.52 6.88 2.41
N ALA A 46 10.20 6.88 3.71
CA ALA A 46 10.66 5.86 4.64
C ALA A 46 10.24 4.44 4.23
N VAL A 47 9.02 4.26 3.72
CA VAL A 47 8.55 2.95 3.22
C VAL A 47 9.26 2.53 1.93
N ARG A 48 9.58 3.48 1.04
CA ARG A 48 10.24 3.17 -0.24
C ARG A 48 11.71 2.82 -0.09
N GLN A 49 12.40 3.45 0.86
CA GLN A 49 13.80 3.15 1.17
C GLN A 49 13.98 1.74 1.73
N ASP A 50 13.02 1.26 2.54
CA ASP A 50 13.00 -0.12 3.01
C ASP A 50 11.55 -0.59 3.22
N THR A 51 11.13 -1.47 2.32
CA THR A 51 9.79 -2.06 2.30
C THR A 51 9.53 -3.03 3.45
N GLY A 52 10.56 -3.39 4.22
CA GLY A 52 10.47 -4.28 5.38
C GLY A 52 10.12 -3.59 6.69
N ARG A 53 10.09 -2.24 6.73
CA ARG A 53 9.92 -1.49 7.97
C ARG A 53 8.54 -1.68 8.60
N SER A 54 8.53 -1.86 9.92
CA SER A 54 7.31 -1.88 10.73
C SER A 54 6.76 -0.46 10.91
N SER A 55 5.47 -0.33 11.25
CA SER A 55 4.86 0.97 11.54
C SER A 55 5.51 1.67 12.74
N THR A 56 6.07 0.91 13.70
CA THR A 56 6.83 1.44 14.83
C THR A 56 8.17 2.03 14.38
N GLN A 57 8.89 1.33 13.51
CA GLN A 57 10.14 1.83 12.93
C GLN A 57 9.89 3.09 12.08
N ILE A 58 8.81 3.09 11.29
CA ILE A 58 8.42 4.27 10.50
C ILE A 58 8.13 5.44 11.43
N LYS A 59 7.38 5.24 12.52
CA LYS A 59 7.13 6.27 13.53
C LYS A 59 8.43 6.88 14.05
N ALA A 60 9.39 6.05 14.44
CA ALA A 60 10.67 6.49 14.98
C ALA A 60 11.47 7.33 13.97
N ILE A 61 11.61 6.85 12.72
CA ILE A 61 12.39 7.53 11.68
C ILE A 61 11.73 8.84 11.22
N THR A 62 10.40 8.86 11.17
CA THR A 62 9.65 10.02 10.68
C THR A 62 9.24 11.00 11.77
N ALA A 63 9.59 10.73 13.03
CA ALA A 63 9.24 11.53 14.21
C ALA A 63 7.76 11.93 14.22
N VAL A 64 6.89 11.02 13.80
CA VAL A 64 5.45 11.27 13.69
C VAL A 64 4.82 11.18 15.08
N ASP A 65 4.14 12.24 15.51
CA ASP A 65 3.32 12.22 16.71
C ASP A 65 1.93 11.58 16.45
N CYS A 66 1.93 10.29 16.11
CA CYS A 66 0.71 9.49 16.14
C CYS A 66 1.03 8.02 16.49
N SER A 67 -0.01 7.21 16.65
CA SER A 67 0.18 5.80 16.98
C SER A 67 0.66 5.02 15.74
N PRO A 68 1.41 3.93 15.91
CA PRO A 68 1.76 3.03 14.80
C PRO A 68 0.52 2.51 14.05
N ILE A 69 -0.61 2.38 14.73
CA ILE A 69 -1.90 1.97 14.13
C ILE A 69 -2.38 3.03 13.13
N THR A 70 -2.30 4.32 13.47
CA THR A 70 -2.66 5.42 12.55
C THR A 70 -1.78 5.40 11.30
N ILE A 71 -0.48 5.16 11.44
CA ILE A 71 0.44 4.99 10.31
C ILE A 71 0.03 3.80 9.45
N ARG A 72 -0.24 2.63 10.05
CA ARG A 72 -0.69 1.44 9.32
C ARG A 72 -1.98 1.67 8.53
N ARG A 73 -2.97 2.35 9.13
CA ARG A 73 -4.23 2.73 8.45
C ARG A 73 -3.95 3.64 7.27
N HIS A 74 -3.13 4.66 7.46
CA HIS A 74 -2.73 5.58 6.39
C HIS A 74 -2.02 4.86 5.23
N LEU A 75 -1.11 3.93 5.53
CA LEU A 75 -0.42 3.13 4.52
C LEU A 75 -1.40 2.25 3.73
N ARG A 76 -2.39 1.64 4.40
CA ARG A 76 -3.45 0.88 3.73
C ARG A 76 -4.32 1.76 2.82
N GLU A 77 -4.71 2.96 3.27
CA GLU A 77 -5.42 3.95 2.44
C GLU A 77 -4.63 4.32 1.18
N LYS A 78 -3.29 4.28 1.25
CA LYS A 78 -2.39 4.56 0.12
C LYS A 78 -2.02 3.32 -0.70
N GLY A 79 -2.65 2.18 -0.45
CA GLY A 79 -2.45 0.94 -1.22
C GLY A 79 -1.27 0.08 -0.76
N PHE A 80 -0.55 0.46 0.30
CA PHE A 80 0.52 -0.38 0.83
C PHE A 80 -0.06 -1.57 1.60
N ARG A 81 0.38 -2.77 1.24
CA ARG A 81 0.03 -4.02 1.91
C ARG A 81 1.28 -4.77 2.33
N ASN A 82 1.23 -5.39 3.49
CA ASN A 82 2.28 -6.32 3.90
C ASN A 82 2.13 -7.62 3.11
N LYS A 83 3.21 -8.09 2.49
CA LYS A 83 3.28 -9.37 1.80
C LYS A 83 4.57 -10.06 2.23
N LYS A 84 4.50 -11.37 2.49
CA LYS A 84 5.70 -12.18 2.74
C LYS A 84 6.63 -12.08 1.53
N ARG A 85 7.91 -11.84 1.79
CA ARG A 85 8.93 -11.85 0.74
C ARG A 85 9.07 -13.27 0.21
N LEU A 86 9.20 -13.41 -1.11
CA LEU A 86 9.48 -14.70 -1.73
C LEU A 86 10.88 -15.13 -1.30
N GLN A 87 11.02 -16.38 -0.86
CA GLN A 87 12.33 -16.97 -0.61
C GLN A 87 13.06 -17.07 -1.94
N ARG A 88 14.31 -16.58 -1.97
CA ARG A 88 15.17 -16.61 -3.15
C ARG A 88 16.56 -17.03 -2.72
N PRO A 89 17.24 -17.91 -3.47
CA PRO A 89 18.62 -18.24 -3.18
C PRO A 89 19.47 -16.97 -3.29
N ARG A 90 20.43 -16.82 -2.36
CA ARG A 90 21.33 -15.67 -2.33
C ARG A 90 22.25 -15.72 -3.55
N LEU A 91 22.12 -14.73 -4.43
CA LEU A 91 23.04 -14.57 -5.57
C LEU A 91 24.28 -13.80 -5.15
N LEU A 92 25.41 -14.51 -5.11
CA LEU A 92 26.72 -13.88 -5.01
C LEU A 92 27.05 -13.14 -6.31
N GLN A 93 28.00 -12.21 -6.24
CA GLN A 93 28.37 -11.39 -7.39
C GLN A 93 28.80 -12.24 -8.60
N ARG A 94 29.60 -13.28 -8.36
CA ARG A 94 30.01 -14.25 -9.40
C ARG A 94 28.82 -14.92 -10.10
N HIS A 95 27.76 -15.27 -9.36
CA HIS A 95 26.56 -15.90 -9.94
C HIS A 95 25.81 -14.92 -10.84
N LYS A 96 25.75 -13.64 -10.47
CA LYS A 96 25.09 -12.61 -11.28
C LYS A 96 25.83 -12.39 -12.60
N ILE A 97 27.16 -12.31 -12.55
CA ILE A 97 28.01 -12.16 -13.74
C ILE A 97 27.83 -13.38 -14.65
N ALA A 98 28.02 -14.60 -14.14
CA ALA A 98 27.87 -15.81 -14.94
C ALA A 98 26.48 -15.95 -15.59
N ARG A 99 25.41 -15.60 -14.85
CA ARG A 99 24.04 -15.58 -15.41
C ARG A 99 23.88 -14.54 -16.50
N LEU A 100 24.43 -13.34 -16.31
CA LEU A 100 24.36 -12.28 -17.30
C LEU A 100 25.12 -12.64 -18.59
N ASP A 101 26.31 -13.21 -18.46
CA ASP A 101 27.11 -13.64 -19.60
C ASP A 101 26.45 -14.81 -20.33
N PHE A 102 25.88 -15.77 -19.59
CA PHE A 102 25.06 -16.83 -20.19
C PHE A 102 23.91 -16.24 -21.02
N VAL A 103 23.15 -15.29 -20.48
CA VAL A 103 22.07 -14.63 -21.23
C VAL A 103 22.61 -13.89 -22.45
N ARG A 104 23.70 -13.11 -22.31
CA ARG A 104 24.28 -12.37 -23.45
C ARG A 104 24.69 -13.28 -24.60
N VAL A 105 25.29 -14.43 -24.31
CA VAL A 105 25.70 -15.40 -25.34
C VAL A 105 24.50 -16.08 -26.01
N HIS A 106 23.42 -16.31 -25.26
CA HIS A 106 22.32 -17.17 -25.71
C HIS A 106 21.00 -16.42 -26.00
N HIS A 107 20.91 -15.10 -25.79
CA HIS A 107 19.66 -14.34 -25.97
C HIS A 107 19.15 -14.30 -27.42
N THR A 108 20.04 -14.46 -28.40
CA THR A 108 19.72 -14.51 -29.84
C THR A 108 19.52 -15.93 -30.36
N TRP A 109 19.58 -16.94 -29.49
CA TRP A 109 19.43 -18.32 -29.93
C TRP A 109 17.98 -18.61 -30.33
N ASP A 110 17.86 -19.26 -31.48
CA ASP A 110 16.61 -19.77 -32.00
C ASP A 110 16.29 -21.15 -31.42
N ILE A 111 15.07 -21.62 -31.70
CA ILE A 111 14.56 -22.89 -31.18
C ILE A 111 15.43 -24.06 -31.64
N GLU A 112 15.96 -24.04 -32.87
CA GLU A 112 16.79 -25.12 -33.41
C GLU A 112 18.13 -25.26 -32.70
N ARG A 113 18.73 -24.17 -32.22
CA ARG A 113 19.92 -24.24 -31.36
C ARG A 113 19.59 -24.79 -29.97
N TRP A 114 18.48 -24.36 -29.37
CA TRP A 114 18.06 -24.87 -28.06
C TRP A 114 17.74 -26.37 -28.08
N LYS A 115 17.18 -26.90 -29.17
CA LYS A 115 16.93 -28.34 -29.35
C LYS A 115 18.19 -29.21 -29.24
N LYS A 116 19.37 -28.62 -29.48
CA LYS A 116 20.65 -29.32 -29.39
C LYS A 116 21.24 -29.32 -27.97
N VAL A 117 20.62 -28.61 -27.02
CA VAL A 117 21.09 -28.53 -25.63
C VAL A 117 20.30 -29.53 -24.77
N VAL A 118 21.03 -30.38 -24.06
CA VAL A 118 20.46 -31.28 -23.04
C VAL A 118 20.85 -30.74 -21.67
N PHE A 119 19.85 -30.51 -20.82
CA PHE A 119 20.05 -30.11 -19.42
C PHE A 119 19.87 -31.32 -18.51
N SER A 120 20.80 -31.53 -17.58
CA SER A 120 20.68 -32.49 -16.48
C SER A 120 20.84 -31.78 -15.14
N ASP A 121 20.10 -32.24 -14.12
CA ASP A 121 20.24 -31.79 -12.74
C ASP A 121 19.95 -32.98 -11.81
N GLU A 122 20.61 -33.00 -10.66
CA GLU A 122 20.45 -34.07 -9.67
C GLU A 122 19.62 -33.54 -8.50
N LYS A 123 18.61 -34.30 -8.10
CA LYS A 123 17.77 -33.97 -6.96
C LYS A 123 17.84 -35.08 -5.92
N ILE A 124 18.20 -34.70 -4.70
CA ILE A 124 18.18 -35.60 -3.56
C ILE A 124 16.74 -35.79 -3.11
N PHE A 125 16.28 -37.05 -3.07
CA PHE A 125 15.03 -37.45 -2.45
C PHE A 125 15.36 -38.00 -1.07
N LEU A 126 14.89 -37.31 -0.02
CA LEU A 126 15.01 -37.82 1.34
C LEU A 126 13.88 -38.83 1.59
N PRO A 127 14.17 -40.00 2.21
CA PRO A 127 13.16 -40.99 2.59
C PRO A 127 12.26 -40.51 3.73
#